data_AF-A0AA35SW33-F1
#
_entry.id   AF-A0AA35SW33-F1
#
_cell.length_a   1.000
_cell.length_b   1.000
_cell.length_c   1.000
_cell.angle_alpha   90.00
_cell.angle_beta   90.00
_cell.angle_gamma   90.00
#
_symmetry.space_group_name_H-M   'P 1'
#
loop_
_entity.id
_entity.type
_entity.pdbx_description
1 polymer ?
#
loop_
_entity_poly.entity_id
_entity_poly.type
_entity_poly.pdbx_seq_one_letter_code
_entity_poly.pdbx_strand_id
1 'polypeptide(L)'
;MTTSTDQAKYWVAFNRISTIGRARFAILESYFGDLETAWRAGSSDLAAAGLDQRSVRAIVSRRPSISPDAEWERLEKLGIDAITVRDPAYPSLLREVYDYPPVLYVKAQYPA
;
A
#
# COMPACT_ATOMS: atom_id res chain seq x y z
N MET A 1 3.92 -20.32 3.16
CA MET A 1 3.18 -19.17 3.72
C MET A 1 3.88 -17.87 3.31
N THR A 2 4.00 -17.59 2.00
CA THR A 2 4.84 -16.50 1.46
C THR A 2 4.04 -15.33 0.87
N THR A 3 2.72 -15.40 0.88
CA THR A 3 1.85 -14.42 0.20
C THR A 3 1.78 -13.05 0.90
N SER A 4 2.20 -12.94 2.17
CA SER A 4 2.04 -11.69 2.95
C SER A 4 3.05 -10.61 2.57
N THR A 5 4.33 -10.97 2.46
CA THR A 5 5.42 -10.01 2.20
C THR A 5 5.37 -9.44 0.79
N ASP A 6 5.09 -10.29 -0.20
CA ASP A 6 5.05 -9.87 -1.62
C ASP A 6 3.92 -8.89 -1.91
N GLN A 7 2.82 -8.94 -1.16
CA GLN A 7 1.76 -7.94 -1.30
C GLN A 7 2.08 -6.68 -0.49
N ALA A 8 2.66 -6.79 0.71
CA ALA A 8 2.94 -5.67 1.59
C ALA A 8 3.83 -4.59 0.95
N LYS A 9 4.81 -4.96 0.12
CA LYS A 9 5.62 -3.97 -0.62
C LYS A 9 4.80 -3.08 -1.57
N TYR A 10 3.72 -3.60 -2.17
CA TYR A 10 2.84 -2.80 -3.02
C TYR A 10 1.95 -1.87 -2.20
N TRP A 11 1.55 -2.27 -0.99
CA TRP A 11 0.90 -1.37 -0.04
C TRP A 11 1.80 -0.18 0.30
N VAL A 12 3.07 -0.46 0.62
CA VAL A 12 4.09 0.58 0.87
C VAL A 12 4.26 1.47 -0.35
N ALA A 13 4.44 0.89 -1.55
CA ALA A 13 4.67 1.63 -2.78
C ALA A 13 3.50 2.58 -3.12
N PHE A 14 2.26 2.13 -3.01
CA PHE A 14 1.09 2.99 -3.17
C PHE A 14 1.00 4.06 -2.09
N ASN A 15 1.36 3.75 -0.83
CA ASN A 15 1.36 4.73 0.26
C ASN A 15 2.35 5.89 0.03
N ARG A 16 3.40 5.70 -0.77
CA ARG A 16 4.32 6.78 -1.21
C ARG A 16 3.66 7.82 -2.13
N ILE A 17 2.45 7.55 -2.64
CA ILE A 17 1.70 8.46 -3.50
C ILE A 17 0.64 9.16 -2.66
N SER A 18 0.86 10.44 -2.34
CA SER A 18 0.03 11.24 -1.41
C SER A 18 -1.48 11.27 -1.68
N THR A 19 -1.93 10.98 -2.90
CA THR A 19 -3.36 10.94 -3.24
C THR A 19 -4.01 9.59 -2.96
N ILE A 20 -3.25 8.58 -2.55
CA ILE A 20 -3.72 7.20 -2.35
C ILE A 20 -3.88 6.93 -0.85
N GLY A 21 -5.07 7.24 -0.35
CA GLY A 21 -5.53 6.90 1.00
C GLY A 21 -6.45 5.69 1.02
N ARG A 22 -7.02 5.38 2.20
CA ARG A 22 -7.89 4.23 2.49
C ARG A 22 -8.91 3.91 1.39
N ALA A 23 -9.67 4.92 0.95
CA ALA A 23 -10.71 4.74 -0.06
C ALA A 23 -10.16 4.27 -1.42
N ARG A 24 -8.99 4.78 -1.85
CA ARG A 24 -8.36 4.36 -3.11
C ARG A 24 -7.78 2.96 -3.00
N PHE A 25 -7.21 2.59 -1.85
CA PHE A 25 -6.79 1.20 -1.59
C PHE A 25 -7.97 0.23 -1.72
N ALA A 26 -9.10 0.55 -1.10
CA ALA A 26 -10.30 -0.29 -1.19
C ALA A 26 -10.80 -0.44 -2.64
N ILE A 27 -10.79 0.64 -3.43
CA ILE A 27 -11.12 0.59 -4.86
C ILE A 27 -10.17 -0.36 -5.61
N LEU A 28 -8.85 -0.15 -5.45
CA LEU A 28 -7.84 -0.94 -6.14
C LEU A 28 -7.93 -2.43 -5.78
N GLU A 29 -8.02 -2.75 -4.50
CA GLU A 29 -8.19 -4.13 -4.04
C GLU A 29 -9.49 -4.75 -4.59
N SER A 30 -10.60 -4.02 -4.54
CA SER A 30 -11.90 -4.54 -4.97
C SER A 30 -11.97 -4.85 -6.47
N TYR A 31 -11.27 -4.06 -7.29
CA TYR A 31 -11.31 -4.20 -8.75
C TYR A 31 -10.24 -5.17 -9.26
N PHE A 32 -9.01 -5.06 -8.75
CA PHE A 32 -7.87 -5.86 -9.25
C PHE A 32 -7.65 -7.16 -8.46
N GLY A 33 -8.27 -7.31 -7.28
CA GLY A 33 -8.07 -8.45 -6.38
C GLY A 33 -6.82 -8.34 -5.53
N ASP A 34 -5.73 -7.80 -6.08
CA ASP A 34 -4.47 -7.58 -5.38
C ASP A 34 -3.77 -6.28 -5.84
N LEU A 35 -2.83 -5.78 -5.02
CA LEU A 35 -2.18 -4.51 -5.30
C LEU A 35 -1.00 -4.63 -6.27
N GLU A 36 -0.45 -5.82 -6.49
CA GLU A 36 0.59 -6.05 -7.50
C GLU A 36 0.01 -5.83 -8.91
N THR A 37 -1.15 -6.43 -9.17
CA THR A 37 -1.90 -6.30 -10.41
C THR A 37 -2.32 -4.85 -10.61
N ALA A 38 -2.84 -4.18 -9.57
CA ALA A 38 -3.16 -2.75 -9.61
C ALA A 38 -1.92 -1.88 -9.91
N TRP A 39 -0.76 -2.20 -9.33
CA TRP A 39 0.48 -1.44 -9.54
C TRP A 39 0.95 -1.51 -10.98
N ARG A 40 0.74 -2.64 -11.67
CA ARG A 40 1.13 -2.83 -13.08
C ARG A 40 0.10 -2.29 -14.09
N ALA A 41 -1.12 -2.01 -13.65
CA ALA A 41 -2.23 -1.60 -14.50
C ALA A 41 -1.98 -0.29 -15.29
N GLY A 42 -2.60 -0.17 -16.47
CA GLY A 42 -2.55 1.05 -17.28
C GLY A 42 -3.41 2.19 -16.69
N SER A 43 -3.24 3.40 -17.21
CA SER A 43 -4.08 4.55 -16.82
C SER A 43 -5.57 4.31 -17.09
N SER A 44 -5.90 3.64 -18.20
CA SER A 44 -7.28 3.29 -18.57
C SER A 44 -7.91 2.33 -17.57
N ASP A 45 -7.18 1.29 -17.15
CA ASP A 45 -7.69 0.31 -16.18
C ASP A 45 -7.85 0.92 -14.79
N LEU A 46 -6.91 1.78 -14.38
CA LEU A 46 -7.00 2.52 -13.12
C LEU A 46 -8.22 3.45 -13.09
N ALA A 47 -8.55 4.08 -14.23
CA ALA A 47 -9.77 4.88 -14.36
C ALA A 47 -11.03 4.01 -14.36
N ALA A 48 -11.01 2.86 -15.04
CA ALA A 48 -12.11 1.89 -15.06
C ALA A 48 -12.39 1.29 -13.67
N ALA A 49 -11.37 1.15 -12.83
CA ALA A 49 -11.51 0.78 -11.43
C ALA A 49 -12.29 1.82 -10.60
N GLY A 50 -12.46 3.05 -11.10
CA GLY A 50 -13.19 4.12 -10.41
C GLY A 50 -12.30 5.15 -9.71
N LEU A 51 -10.99 5.16 -9.99
CA LEU A 51 -10.12 6.23 -9.49
C LEU A 51 -10.39 7.55 -10.23
N ASP A 52 -10.37 8.65 -9.49
CA ASP A 52 -10.46 9.98 -10.08
C ASP A 52 -9.23 10.31 -10.95
N GLN A 53 -9.41 11.23 -11.90
CA GLN A 53 -8.36 11.60 -12.85
C GLN A 53 -7.09 12.14 -12.16
N ARG A 54 -7.23 12.75 -10.97
CA ARG A 54 -6.11 13.24 -10.15
C ARG A 54 -5.26 12.08 -9.64
N SER A 55 -5.89 11.04 -9.10
CA SER A 55 -5.24 9.85 -8.55
C SER A 55 -4.57 9.04 -9.65
N VAL A 56 -5.24 8.84 -10.79
CA VAL A 56 -4.66 8.15 -11.95
C VAL A 56 -3.39 8.87 -12.43
N ARG A 57 -3.44 10.19 -12.61
CA ARG A 57 -2.25 10.98 -13.00
C ARG A 57 -1.13 10.89 -11.98
N ALA A 58 -1.45 10.94 -10.68
CA ALA A 58 -0.46 10.82 -9.62
C ALA A 58 0.22 9.45 -9.61
N ILE A 59 -0.53 8.36 -9.80
CA ILE A 59 0.03 7.00 -9.91
C ILE A 59 0.95 6.91 -11.12
N VAL A 60 0.46 7.27 -12.31
CA VAL A 60 1.22 7.12 -13.55
C VAL A 60 2.52 7.95 -13.55
N SER A 61 2.48 9.15 -12.97
CA SER A 61 3.67 10.01 -12.89
C SER A 61 4.69 9.58 -11.84
N ARG A 62 4.24 9.08 -10.66
CA ARG A 62 5.14 8.69 -9.57
C ARG A 62 5.66 7.26 -9.68
N ARG A 63 4.85 6.34 -10.19
CA ARG A 63 5.20 4.91 -10.29
C ARG A 63 6.58 4.63 -10.87
N PRO A 64 7.05 5.30 -11.96
CA PRO A 64 8.39 5.03 -12.51
C PRO A 64 9.54 5.33 -11.55
N SER A 65 9.33 6.18 -10.55
CA SER A 65 10.34 6.56 -9.54
C SER A 65 10.27 5.72 -8.27
N ILE A 66 9.32 4.79 -8.16
CA ILE A 66 9.08 3.99 -6.97
C ILE A 66 9.31 2.52 -7.34
N SER A 67 10.33 1.91 -6.74
CA SER A 67 10.52 0.46 -6.80
C SER A 67 9.94 -0.16 -5.52
N PRO A 68 8.89 -0.99 -5.61
CA PRO A 68 8.32 -1.67 -4.44
C PRO A 68 9.37 -2.48 -3.67
N ASP A 69 10.23 -3.20 -4.39
CA ASP A 69 11.28 -4.01 -3.77
C ASP A 69 12.32 -3.14 -3.04
N ALA A 70 12.76 -2.03 -3.67
CA ALA A 70 13.73 -1.14 -3.05
C ALA A 70 13.16 -0.40 -1.82
N GLU A 71 11.88 -0.02 -1.86
CA GLU A 71 11.21 0.56 -0.70
C GLU A 71 11.08 -0.46 0.43
N TRP A 72 10.80 -1.74 0.12
CA TRP A 72 10.76 -2.80 1.11
C TRP A 72 12.13 -3.05 1.76
N GLU A 73 13.18 -3.24 0.95
CA GLU A 73 14.56 -3.39 1.46
C GLU A 73 14.99 -2.22 2.34
N ARG A 74 14.54 -1.00 2.00
CA ARG A 74 14.85 0.19 2.79
C ARG A 74 14.23 0.11 4.18
N LEU A 75 13.01 -0.38 4.31
CA LEU A 75 12.35 -0.56 5.61
C LEU A 75 13.08 -1.61 6.44
N GLU A 76 13.43 -2.75 5.84
CA GLU A 76 14.19 -3.81 6.50
C GLU A 76 15.54 -3.30 7.03
N LYS A 77 16.30 -2.54 6.22
CA LYS A 77 17.57 -1.93 6.64
C LYS A 77 17.42 -0.95 7.80
N LEU A 78 16.25 -0.33 7.95
CA LEU A 78 15.95 0.60 9.04
C LEU A 78 15.36 -0.09 10.28
N GLY A 79 15.13 -1.41 10.22
CA GLY A 79 14.44 -2.17 11.25
C GLY A 79 13.00 -1.68 11.44
N ILE A 80 12.33 -1.33 10.35
CA ILE A 80 10.94 -0.87 10.35
C ILE A 80 10.09 -1.95 9.69
N ASP A 81 9.07 -2.40 10.42
CA ASP A 81 8.04 -3.27 9.89
C ASP A 81 6.89 -2.46 9.31
N ALA A 82 6.30 -2.95 8.23
CA ALA A 82 5.08 -2.38 7.64
C ALA A 82 3.92 -3.36 7.80
N ILE A 83 2.95 -3.00 8.64
CA ILE A 83 1.75 -3.78 8.92
C ILE A 83 0.60 -3.22 8.10
N THR A 84 0.07 -4.00 7.16
CA THR A 84 -1.06 -3.58 6.32
C THR A 84 -2.40 -3.85 7.01
N VAL A 85 -3.48 -3.21 6.58
CA VAL A 85 -4.82 -3.49 7.14
C VAL A 85 -5.24 -4.97 7.02
N ARG A 86 -4.68 -5.71 6.04
CA ARG A 86 -4.91 -7.14 5.82
C ARG A 86 -4.07 -8.04 6.73
N ASP A 87 -3.06 -7.48 7.38
CA ASP A 87 -2.19 -8.23 8.27
C ASP A 87 -2.92 -8.62 9.56
N PRO A 88 -2.80 -9.87 10.04
CA PRO A 88 -3.36 -10.29 11.33
C PRO A 88 -2.87 -9.45 12.52
N ALA A 89 -1.65 -8.89 12.45
CA ALA A 89 -1.07 -8.04 13.49
C ALA A 89 -1.62 -6.60 13.47
N TYR A 90 -2.43 -6.22 12.48
CA TYR A 90 -3.04 -4.91 12.45
C TYR A 90 -4.07 -4.76 13.59
N PRO A 91 -3.96 -3.72 14.45
CA PRO A 91 -4.83 -3.55 15.60
C PRO A 91 -6.31 -3.48 15.23
N SER A 92 -7.12 -4.38 15.79
CA SER A 92 -8.56 -4.49 15.49
C SER A 92 -9.32 -3.18 15.75
N LEU A 93 -9.06 -2.55 16.89
CA LEU A 93 -9.68 -1.27 17.28
C LEU A 93 -9.39 -0.16 16.27
N LEU A 94 -8.23 -0.17 15.63
CA LEU A 94 -7.90 0.85 14.64
C LEU A 94 -8.74 0.68 13.37
N ARG A 95 -9.13 -0.56 13.02
CA ARG A 95 -10.02 -0.84 11.88
C ARG A 95 -11.43 -0.27 12.08
N GLU A 96 -11.85 -0.03 13.32
CA GLU A 96 -13.18 0.48 13.66
C GLU A 96 -13.30 1.99 13.43
N VAL A 97 -12.18 2.71 13.32
CA VAL A 97 -12.17 4.17 13.08
C VAL A 97 -12.40 4.46 11.60
N TYR A 98 -13.22 5.47 11.29
CA TYR A 98 -13.62 5.80 9.91
C TYR A 98 -12.45 6.11 8.96
N ASP A 99 -11.34 6.66 9.45
CA ASP A 99 -10.17 7.05 8.64
C ASP A 99 -8.90 6.31 9.08
N TYR A 100 -9.01 4.98 9.21
CA TYR A 100 -7.86 4.16 9.58
C TYR A 100 -6.75 4.21 8.50
N PRO A 101 -5.47 4.20 8.92
CA PRO A 101 -4.35 4.19 8.00
C PRO A 101 -4.22 2.82 7.31
N PRO A 102 -4.05 2.76 5.98
CA PRO A 102 -3.94 1.48 5.26
C PRO A 102 -2.65 0.70 5.58
N VAL A 103 -1.60 1.40 6.02
CA VAL A 103 -0.29 0.85 6.39
C VAL A 103 0.17 1.51 7.69
N LEU A 104 0.64 0.70 8.64
CA LEU A 104 1.31 1.13 9.86
C LEU A 104 2.80 0.83 9.75
N TYR A 105 3.64 1.82 10.04
CA TYR A 105 5.08 1.66 10.14
C TYR A 105 5.47 1.54 11.61
N VAL A 106 6.01 0.39 11.99
CA VAL A 106 6.36 0.08 13.38
C VAL A 106 7.87 -0.10 13.47
N LYS A 107 8.50 0.62 14.39
CA LYS A 107 9.90 0.42 14.75
C LYS A 107 9.95 -0.08 16.18
N ALA A 108 10.13 -1.38 16.38
CA ALA A 108 10.28 -1.93 17.71
C ALA A 108 11.73 -1.70 18.18
N GLN A 109 11.88 -1.09 19.35
CA GLN A 109 13.10 -1.17 20.15
C GLN A 109 12.74 -1.98 21.39
N TYR A 110 13.14 -3.25 21.43
CA TYR A 110 13.13 -3.99 22.70
C TYR A 110 14.36 -3.51 23.50
N PRO A 111 14.19 -2.97 24.72
CA PRO A 111 15.32 -2.90 25.64
C PRO A 111 15.80 -4.33 25.91
N ALA A 112 17.12 -4.53 25.85
CA ALA A 112 17.76 -5.76 26.31
C ALA A 112 17.56 -5.97 27.81
#